data_AF-A0A954E964-F1
#
_entry.id   AF-A0A954E964-F1
#
_cell.length_a   1.000
_cell.length_b   1.000
_cell.length_c   1.000
_cell.angle_alpha   90.00
_cell.angle_beta   90.00
_cell.angle_gamma   90.00
#
_symmetry.space_group_name_H-M   'P 1'
#
loop_
_entity.id
_entity.type
_entity.pdbx_description
1 polymer ?
#
loop_
_entity_poly.entity_id
_entity_poly.type
_entity_poly.pdbx_seq_one_letter_code
_entity_poly.pdbx_strand_id
1 'polypeptide(L)'
;MARTIDMTEDSPPVAATPRGKESVLPERTGMPRDYVRDALDTLTRGLAPYAESKLRVVFHDEWQRYAKSSFRRPREQSGSHDEEFVWDAHSTLTVMWDQWNAVFRQHLGHYERSLISELREFRNRWAHQRQLNFDDTYRVLDSIARLLTAIGCDELSQEIYDSKQELLEREFSNKINEQQRSRHNLQNKWWTIGVYAVCCIAIVAQMILSWASSSYLLASFVVIVFIYLIYQRLRTEPIVYGPRECRRCFRIIYTPDCPYCAAKHN
;
A
#
# COMPACT_ATOMS: atom_id res chain seq x y z
N MET A 1 5.75 69.61 -21.04
CA MET A 1 6.84 69.01 -20.24
C MET A 1 6.42 67.61 -19.86
N ALA A 2 6.77 66.63 -20.69
CA ALA A 2 6.50 65.21 -20.46
C ALA A 2 7.75 64.59 -19.83
N ARG A 3 7.60 63.87 -18.71
CA ARG A 3 8.66 63.08 -18.09
C ARG A 3 8.13 61.68 -17.88
N THR A 4 8.41 60.82 -18.85
CA THR A 4 8.27 59.37 -18.79
C THR A 4 9.27 58.82 -17.77
N ILE A 5 8.78 58.10 -16.76
CA ILE A 5 9.62 57.33 -15.84
C ILE A 5 9.67 55.91 -16.39
N ASP A 6 10.89 55.51 -16.72
CA ASP A 6 11.29 54.20 -17.22
C ASP A 6 11.21 53.17 -16.07
N MET A 7 10.51 52.06 -16.30
CA MET A 7 10.47 50.91 -15.38
C MET A 7 11.18 49.74 -16.05
N THR A 8 12.49 49.66 -15.86
CA THR A 8 13.28 48.46 -16.12
C THR A 8 13.82 47.93 -14.79
N GLU A 9 13.06 47.06 -14.13
CA GLU A 9 13.59 46.16 -13.11
C GLU A 9 14.07 44.88 -13.79
N ASP A 10 15.37 44.81 -14.02
CA ASP A 10 16.10 43.64 -14.49
C ASP A 10 16.42 42.76 -13.25
N SER A 11 15.58 41.76 -12.98
CA SER A 11 15.83 40.75 -11.94
C SER A 11 16.75 39.66 -12.50
N PRO A 12 17.88 39.34 -11.85
CA PRO A 12 18.78 38.31 -12.35
C PRO A 12 18.17 36.90 -12.18
N PRO A 13 18.49 35.95 -13.08
CA PRO A 13 17.95 34.59 -13.00
C PRO A 13 18.50 33.85 -11.78
N VAL A 14 17.60 33.32 -10.96
CA VAL A 14 17.91 32.43 -9.83
C VAL A 14 18.62 31.19 -10.35
N ALA A 15 19.92 31.08 -10.09
CA ALA A 15 20.73 29.93 -10.44
C ALA A 15 20.21 28.67 -9.73
N ALA A 16 19.79 27.67 -10.51
CA ALA A 16 19.41 26.37 -10.00
C ALA A 16 20.63 25.65 -9.43
N THR A 17 20.65 25.45 -8.11
CA THR A 17 21.61 24.56 -7.43
C THR A 17 21.40 23.13 -7.94
N PRO A 18 22.47 22.40 -8.36
CA PRO A 18 22.33 21.03 -8.79
C PRO A 18 21.94 20.16 -7.58
N ARG A 19 20.74 19.60 -7.66
CA ARG A 19 20.15 18.68 -6.69
C ARG A 19 21.07 17.46 -6.57
N GLY A 20 21.49 17.16 -5.33
CA GLY A 20 22.30 15.99 -5.02
C GLY A 20 21.65 14.71 -5.53
N LYS A 21 22.49 13.73 -5.86
CA LYS A 21 22.09 12.39 -6.33
C LYS A 21 21.05 11.81 -5.37
N GLU A 22 19.80 11.87 -5.79
CA GLU A 22 18.70 11.16 -5.17
C GLU A 22 18.98 9.67 -5.39
N SER A 23 19.29 8.95 -4.31
CA SER A 23 19.35 7.50 -4.32
C SER A 23 17.98 7.01 -4.75
N VAL A 24 17.86 6.65 -6.02
CA VAL A 24 16.68 5.99 -6.57
C VAL A 24 16.57 4.65 -5.85
N LEU A 25 15.80 4.64 -4.75
CA LEU A 25 15.29 3.41 -4.16
C LEU A 25 14.60 2.65 -5.29
N PRO A 26 14.90 1.35 -5.48
CA PRO A 26 14.31 0.57 -6.58
C PRO A 26 12.79 0.69 -6.51
N GLU A 27 12.15 0.99 -7.63
CA GLU A 27 10.70 1.13 -7.74
C GLU A 27 10.02 -0.18 -7.31
N ARG A 28 9.63 -0.27 -6.04
CA ARG A 28 9.01 -1.47 -5.44
C ARG A 28 7.57 -1.56 -5.94
N THR A 29 7.41 -2.11 -7.15
CA THR A 29 6.11 -2.51 -7.71
C THR A 29 5.57 -3.78 -7.05
N GLY A 30 5.75 -3.90 -5.73
CA GLY A 30 5.51 -5.11 -4.96
C GLY A 30 4.09 -5.21 -4.42
N MET A 31 3.53 -6.42 -4.48
CA MET A 31 2.35 -6.82 -3.72
C MET A 31 2.58 -6.65 -2.21
N PRO A 32 1.56 -6.54 -1.33
CA PRO A 32 1.75 -6.57 0.12
C PRO A 32 2.62 -7.75 0.58
N ARG A 33 2.53 -8.87 -0.14
CA ARG A 33 3.38 -10.04 0.06
C ARG A 33 4.85 -9.82 -0.29
N ASP A 34 5.15 -8.98 -1.29
CA ASP A 34 6.51 -8.61 -1.68
C ASP A 34 7.10 -7.67 -0.62
N TYR A 35 6.35 -6.67 -0.13
CA TYR A 35 6.80 -5.84 1.00
C TYR A 35 7.15 -6.69 2.23
N VAL A 36 6.32 -7.70 2.56
CA VAL A 36 6.62 -8.62 3.67
C VAL A 36 7.84 -9.50 3.37
N ARG A 37 7.98 -10.03 2.15
CA ARG A 37 9.15 -10.83 1.77
C ARG A 37 10.42 -10.00 1.92
N ASP A 38 10.46 -8.85 1.27
CA ASP A 38 11.62 -7.98 1.25
C ASP A 38 11.96 -7.51 2.67
N ALA A 39 10.95 -7.23 3.51
CA ALA A 39 11.15 -6.89 4.90
C ALA A 39 11.72 -8.05 5.74
N LEU A 40 11.25 -9.29 5.52
CA LEU A 40 11.79 -10.48 6.20
C LEU A 40 13.24 -10.76 5.77
N ASP A 41 13.58 -10.48 4.51
CA ASP A 41 14.95 -10.59 4.01
C ASP A 41 15.85 -9.52 4.66
N THR A 42 15.40 -8.27 4.74
CA THR A 42 16.09 -7.19 5.47
C THR A 42 16.25 -7.49 6.96
N LEU A 43 15.21 -8.03 7.59
CA LEU A 43 15.28 -8.50 8.97
C LEU A 43 16.39 -9.54 9.12
N THR A 44 16.44 -10.53 8.23
CA THR A 44 17.46 -11.58 8.27
C THR A 44 18.87 -11.00 8.11
N ARG A 45 19.08 -10.04 7.20
CA ARG A 45 20.37 -9.36 7.01
C ARG A 45 20.90 -8.72 8.28
N GLY A 46 20.04 -8.12 9.11
CA GLY A 46 20.46 -7.51 10.38
C GLY A 46 20.52 -8.49 11.55
N LEU A 47 19.52 -9.36 11.64
CA LEU A 47 19.28 -10.18 12.83
C LEU A 47 20.14 -11.46 12.84
N ALA A 48 20.48 -12.03 11.69
CA ALA A 48 21.34 -13.21 11.58
C ALA A 48 22.77 -12.98 12.14
N PRO A 49 23.54 -11.96 11.69
CA PRO A 49 24.88 -11.73 12.23
C PRO A 49 24.84 -11.34 13.71
N TYR A 50 23.80 -10.62 14.15
CA TYR A 50 23.57 -10.34 15.56
C TYR A 50 23.37 -11.63 16.36
N ALA A 51 22.46 -12.50 15.93
CA ALA A 51 22.16 -13.76 16.62
C ALA A 51 23.39 -14.67 16.69
N GLU A 52 24.12 -14.82 15.59
CA GLU A 52 25.35 -15.60 15.53
C GLU A 52 26.41 -15.06 16.50
N SER A 53 26.64 -13.75 16.51
CA SER A 53 27.63 -13.14 17.42
C SER A 53 27.32 -13.44 18.89
N LYS A 54 26.03 -13.36 19.28
CA LYS A 54 25.60 -13.62 20.66
C LYS A 54 25.69 -15.11 21.01
N LEU A 55 25.34 -15.99 20.08
CA LEU A 55 25.47 -17.43 20.27
C LEU A 55 26.95 -17.82 20.44
N ARG A 56 27.86 -17.25 19.64
CA ARG A 56 29.32 -17.50 19.75
C ARG A 56 29.90 -17.01 21.07
N VAL A 57 29.39 -15.92 21.63
CA VAL A 57 29.84 -15.43 22.94
C VAL A 57 29.49 -16.41 24.07
N VAL A 58 28.32 -17.04 24.01
CA VAL A 58 27.82 -17.94 25.08
C VAL A 58 28.24 -19.39 24.88
N PHE A 59 28.20 -19.88 23.64
CA PHE A 59 28.40 -21.29 23.29
C PHE A 59 29.72 -21.56 22.55
N HIS A 60 30.53 -20.54 22.29
CA HIS A 60 31.83 -20.65 21.61
C HIS A 60 31.71 -21.42 20.28
N ASP A 61 32.53 -22.45 20.06
CA ASP A 61 32.56 -23.23 18.82
C ASP A 61 31.35 -24.15 18.65
N GLU A 62 30.62 -24.47 19.74
CA GLU A 62 29.43 -25.31 19.70
C GLU A 62 28.15 -24.54 19.33
N TRP A 63 28.24 -23.24 19.04
CA TRP A 63 27.07 -22.39 18.79
C TRP A 63 26.13 -22.95 17.72
N GLN A 64 26.67 -23.57 16.67
CA GLN A 64 25.87 -24.20 15.60
C GLN A 64 25.07 -25.38 16.11
N ARG A 65 25.60 -26.15 17.06
CA ARG A 65 24.90 -27.29 17.67
C ARG A 65 23.68 -26.81 18.47
N TYR A 66 23.85 -25.75 19.25
CA TYR A 66 22.75 -25.14 20.01
C TYR A 66 21.70 -24.50 19.08
N ALA A 67 22.13 -23.79 18.03
CA ALA A 67 21.22 -23.26 17.03
C ALA A 67 20.42 -24.37 16.32
N LYS A 68 21.08 -25.46 15.92
CA LYS A 68 20.42 -26.63 15.30
C LYS A 68 19.47 -27.34 16.28
N SER A 69 19.74 -27.30 17.58
CA SER A 69 18.87 -27.91 18.61
C SER A 69 17.50 -27.23 18.75
N SER A 70 17.37 -25.99 18.29
CA SER A 70 16.09 -25.26 18.27
C SER A 70 15.07 -25.84 17.28
N PHE A 71 15.47 -26.79 16.43
CA PHE A 71 14.61 -27.45 15.46
C PHE A 71 14.38 -28.92 15.84
N ARG A 72 13.12 -29.34 15.85
CA ARG A 72 12.75 -30.74 16.16
C ARG A 72 13.20 -31.73 15.08
N ARG A 73 13.39 -31.26 13.84
CA ARG A 73 13.83 -32.07 12.70
C ARG A 73 15.08 -31.44 12.08
N PRO A 74 16.26 -32.03 12.28
CA PRO A 74 17.51 -31.54 11.68
C PRO A 74 17.46 -31.43 10.15
N ARG A 75 16.55 -32.18 9.50
CA ARG A 75 16.33 -32.17 8.04
C ARG A 75 15.73 -30.87 7.50
N GLU A 76 15.23 -29.99 8.37
CA GLU A 76 14.76 -28.64 8.01
C GLU A 76 15.92 -27.66 7.79
N GLN A 77 17.14 -28.02 8.18
CA GLN A 77 18.36 -27.24 7.97
C GLN A 77 19.49 -27.98 7.27
N SER A 78 19.43 -29.32 7.20
CA SER A 78 20.49 -30.10 6.56
C SER A 78 20.31 -30.14 5.04
N GLY A 79 21.02 -29.26 4.33
CA GLY A 79 21.85 -29.83 3.27
C GLY A 79 22.93 -30.71 3.93
N SER A 80 23.38 -31.74 3.22
CA SER A 80 24.18 -32.87 3.71
C SER A 80 25.14 -32.56 4.88
N HIS A 81 25.14 -33.44 5.89
CA HIS A 81 26.01 -33.68 7.08
C HIS A 81 27.25 -32.83 7.44
N ASP A 82 27.70 -31.87 6.63
CA ASP A 82 28.91 -31.05 6.76
C ASP A 82 28.68 -29.55 6.42
N GLU A 83 27.43 -29.13 6.14
CA GLU A 83 27.13 -27.75 5.74
C GLU A 83 26.89 -26.78 6.91
N GLU A 84 27.36 -25.54 6.68
CA GLU A 84 27.23 -24.34 7.50
C GLU A 84 25.74 -24.04 7.82
N PHE A 85 25.49 -23.46 9.00
CA PHE A 85 24.13 -23.13 9.42
C PHE A 85 23.52 -22.06 8.49
N VAL A 86 22.42 -22.38 7.80
CA VAL A 86 21.74 -21.45 6.89
C VAL A 86 20.78 -20.54 7.65
N TRP A 87 21.05 -19.24 7.56
CA TRP A 87 20.19 -18.19 8.11
C TRP A 87 19.08 -17.81 7.11
N ASP A 88 17.83 -17.96 7.53
CA ASP A 88 16.66 -17.37 6.89
C ASP A 88 15.80 -16.69 7.98
N ALA A 89 14.73 -16.00 7.57
CA ALA A 89 13.84 -15.33 8.53
C ALA A 89 13.25 -16.33 9.55
N HIS A 90 13.02 -17.58 9.16
CA HIS A 90 12.48 -18.60 10.04
C HIS A 90 13.46 -19.04 11.10
N SER A 91 14.67 -19.38 10.65
CA SER A 91 15.69 -19.99 11.47
C SER A 91 16.19 -18.96 12.45
N THR A 92 16.41 -17.73 11.99
CA THR A 92 16.78 -16.59 12.83
C THR A 92 15.77 -16.35 13.94
N LEU A 93 14.48 -16.18 13.59
CA LEU A 93 13.43 -15.93 14.59
C LEU A 93 13.22 -17.13 15.53
N THR A 94 13.36 -18.36 15.03
CA THR A 94 13.18 -19.57 15.84
C THR A 94 14.31 -19.77 16.83
N VAL A 95 15.57 -19.61 16.40
CA VAL A 95 16.73 -19.70 17.28
C VAL A 95 16.68 -18.62 18.35
N MET A 96 16.35 -17.37 17.98
CA MET A 96 16.23 -16.29 18.97
C MET A 96 15.14 -16.55 20.01
N TRP A 97 14.01 -17.13 19.59
CA TRP A 97 12.94 -17.49 20.50
C TRP A 97 13.33 -18.60 21.46
N ASP A 98 13.92 -19.67 20.93
CA ASP A 98 14.24 -20.88 21.70
C ASP A 98 15.42 -20.64 22.65
N GLN A 99 16.47 -19.96 22.17
CA GLN A 99 17.65 -19.58 22.96
C GLN A 99 17.45 -18.27 23.73
N TRP A 100 16.21 -17.80 23.91
CA TRP A 100 15.91 -16.53 24.56
C TRP A 100 16.49 -16.44 25.97
N ASN A 101 16.20 -17.44 26.81
CA ASN A 101 16.63 -17.40 28.21
C ASN A 101 18.14 -17.62 28.36
N ALA A 102 18.75 -18.40 27.47
CA ALA A 102 20.17 -18.73 27.52
C ALA A 102 21.04 -17.57 27.02
N VAL A 103 20.60 -16.84 25.99
CA VAL A 103 21.44 -15.89 25.26
C VAL A 103 20.84 -14.48 25.24
N PHE A 104 19.60 -14.33 24.77
CA PHE A 104 19.08 -13.01 24.38
C PHE A 104 18.48 -12.19 25.54
N ARG A 105 18.04 -12.83 26.62
CA ARG A 105 17.41 -12.18 27.79
C ARG A 105 18.33 -11.16 28.48
N GLN A 106 19.65 -11.28 28.32
CA GLN A 106 20.63 -10.35 28.90
C GLN A 106 20.78 -9.07 28.07
N HIS A 107 20.33 -9.06 26.83
CA HIS A 107 20.53 -7.95 25.88
C HIS A 107 19.22 -7.32 25.41
N LEU A 108 18.14 -8.09 25.37
CA LEU A 108 16.84 -7.67 24.89
C LEU A 108 15.77 -7.91 25.96
N GLY A 109 14.76 -7.04 26.00
CA GLY A 109 13.71 -7.05 27.00
C GLY A 109 12.48 -7.88 26.61
N HIS A 110 11.46 -7.83 27.46
CA HIS A 110 10.18 -8.51 27.23
C HIS A 110 9.46 -8.00 25.97
N TYR A 111 9.70 -6.74 25.60
CA TYR A 111 9.10 -6.12 24.43
C TYR A 111 9.59 -6.78 23.14
N GLU A 112 10.92 -6.91 22.98
CA GLU A 112 11.54 -7.52 21.81
C GLU A 112 11.19 -9.00 21.70
N ARG A 113 11.09 -9.71 22.83
CA ARG A 113 10.59 -11.10 22.85
C ARG A 113 9.19 -11.21 22.23
N SER A 114 8.33 -10.24 22.54
CA SER A 114 6.96 -10.19 22.03
C SER A 114 6.95 -9.91 20.53
N LEU A 115 7.82 -8.99 20.06
CA LEU A 115 8.01 -8.74 18.63
C LEU A 115 8.49 -10.00 17.89
N ILE A 116 9.46 -10.73 18.42
CA ILE A 116 9.93 -11.99 17.82
C ILE A 116 8.79 -13.01 17.72
N SER A 117 7.99 -13.17 18.78
CA SER A 117 6.81 -14.05 18.75
C SER A 117 5.81 -13.66 17.66
N GLU A 118 5.54 -12.35 17.55
CA GLU A 118 4.63 -11.80 16.55
C GLU A 118 5.15 -12.05 15.13
N LEU A 119 6.42 -11.74 14.87
CA LEU A 119 7.05 -11.93 13.56
C LEU A 119 7.11 -13.40 13.13
N ARG A 120 7.26 -14.33 14.09
CA ARG A 120 7.15 -15.77 13.81
C ARG A 120 5.77 -16.15 13.30
N GLU A 121 4.72 -15.64 13.92
CA GLU A 121 3.35 -15.88 13.46
C GLU A 121 3.12 -15.29 12.07
N PHE A 122 3.55 -14.05 11.82
CA PHE A 122 3.43 -13.44 10.50
C PHE A 122 4.20 -14.19 9.40
N ARG A 123 5.45 -14.58 9.66
CA ARG A 123 6.25 -15.41 8.73
C ARG A 123 5.54 -16.73 8.46
N ASN A 124 4.98 -17.38 9.48
CA ASN A 124 4.25 -18.62 9.34
C ASN A 124 3.00 -18.44 8.45
N ARG A 125 2.20 -17.39 8.68
CA ARG A 125 1.05 -17.04 7.84
C ARG A 125 1.46 -16.77 6.39
N TRP A 126 2.57 -16.05 6.18
CA TRP A 126 3.12 -15.76 4.86
C TRP A 126 3.53 -17.02 4.10
N ALA A 127 4.23 -17.95 4.77
CA ALA A 127 4.66 -19.23 4.21
C ALA A 127 3.47 -20.14 3.83
N HIS A 128 2.37 -20.10 4.60
CA HIS A 128 1.12 -20.80 4.30
C HIS A 128 0.23 -20.09 3.27
N GLN A 129 0.76 -19.10 2.54
CA GLN A 129 0.04 -18.36 1.49
C GLN A 129 -1.28 -17.71 1.94
N ARG A 130 -1.43 -17.42 3.25
CA ARG A 130 -2.60 -16.70 3.74
C ARG A 130 -2.64 -15.27 3.18
N GLN A 131 -3.85 -14.73 3.01
CA GLN A 131 -4.03 -13.33 2.59
C GLN A 131 -3.53 -12.41 3.71
N LEU A 132 -2.68 -11.45 3.33
CA LEU A 132 -2.22 -10.36 4.20
C LEU A 132 -2.92 -9.09 3.73
N ASN A 133 -3.56 -8.38 4.65
CA ASN A 133 -4.14 -7.07 4.36
C ASN A 133 -3.11 -5.95 4.57
N PHE A 134 -3.52 -4.71 4.34
CA PHE A 134 -2.66 -3.55 4.56
C PHE A 134 -2.22 -3.44 6.03
N ASP A 135 -3.13 -3.60 6.99
CA ASP A 135 -2.84 -3.46 8.42
C ASP A 135 -1.83 -4.51 8.90
N ASP A 136 -1.97 -5.76 8.46
CA ASP A 136 -1.03 -6.86 8.70
C ASP A 136 0.36 -6.52 8.14
N THR A 137 0.42 -6.03 6.90
CA THR A 137 1.68 -5.69 6.23
C THR A 137 2.37 -4.52 6.92
N TYR A 138 1.60 -3.48 7.23
CA TYR A 138 2.07 -2.32 7.99
C TYR A 138 2.60 -2.72 9.37
N ARG A 139 1.88 -3.62 10.05
CA ARG A 139 2.29 -4.13 11.36
C ARG A 139 3.58 -4.95 11.30
N VAL A 140 3.76 -5.79 10.29
CA VAL A 140 5.02 -6.53 10.08
C VAL A 140 6.18 -5.57 9.90
N LEU A 141 6.04 -4.58 9.02
CA LEU A 141 7.09 -3.58 8.77
C LEU A 141 7.44 -2.81 10.06
N ASP A 142 6.43 -2.38 10.82
CA ASP A 142 6.65 -1.68 12.09
C ASP A 142 7.39 -2.56 13.12
N SER A 143 6.96 -3.82 13.27
CA SER A 143 7.57 -4.78 14.20
C SER A 143 9.03 -5.10 13.82
N ILE A 144 9.33 -5.18 12.51
CA ILE A 144 10.70 -5.38 12.01
C ILE A 144 11.57 -4.15 12.29
N ALA A 145 11.11 -2.94 11.94
CA ALA A 145 11.87 -1.72 12.17
C ALA A 145 12.24 -1.56 13.66
N ARG A 146 11.27 -1.76 14.55
CA ARG A 146 11.52 -1.67 16.01
C ARG A 146 12.51 -2.71 16.51
N LEU A 147 12.44 -3.94 16.00
CA LEU A 147 13.39 -4.99 16.38
C LEU A 147 14.80 -4.69 15.86
N LEU A 148 14.92 -4.16 14.63
CA LEU A 148 16.21 -3.74 14.05
C LEU A 148 16.84 -2.58 14.82
N THR A 149 16.03 -1.59 15.24
CA THR A 149 16.51 -0.51 16.12
C THR A 149 16.96 -1.05 17.47
N ALA A 150 16.24 -2.01 18.07
CA ALA A 150 16.59 -2.58 19.37
C ALA A 150 17.95 -3.31 19.36
N ILE A 151 18.38 -3.85 18.21
CA ILE A 151 19.69 -4.50 18.05
C ILE A 151 20.79 -3.54 17.56
N GLY A 152 20.47 -2.25 17.33
CA GLY A 152 21.41 -1.23 16.86
C GLY A 152 21.66 -1.23 15.33
N CYS A 153 20.76 -1.84 14.54
CA CYS A 153 20.82 -1.83 13.08
C CYS A 153 19.98 -0.67 12.50
N ASP A 154 20.37 0.56 12.81
CA ASP A 154 19.59 1.76 12.48
C ASP A 154 19.43 1.98 10.96
N GLU A 155 20.44 1.68 10.15
CA GLU A 155 20.38 1.79 8.69
C GLU A 155 19.31 0.86 8.09
N LEU A 156 19.29 -0.40 8.51
CA LEU A 156 18.28 -1.37 8.06
C LEU A 156 16.89 -1.04 8.63
N SER A 157 16.83 -0.49 9.85
CA SER A 157 15.57 0.01 10.42
C SER A 157 15.00 1.15 9.59
N GLN A 158 15.84 2.09 9.16
CA GLN A 158 15.45 3.20 8.30
C GLN A 158 14.96 2.70 6.93
N GLU A 159 15.62 1.72 6.32
CA GLU A 159 15.17 1.11 5.05
C GLU A 159 13.73 0.57 5.16
N ILE A 160 13.40 -0.08 6.29
CA ILE A 160 12.05 -0.59 6.56
C ILE A 160 11.08 0.53 6.87
N TYR A 161 11.53 1.59 7.57
CA TYR A 161 10.72 2.76 7.82
C TYR A 161 10.31 3.46 6.52
N ASP A 162 11.23 3.62 5.58
CA ASP A 162 10.96 4.23 4.28
C ASP A 162 9.97 3.37 3.48
N SER A 163 10.17 2.05 3.49
CA SER A 163 9.24 1.08 2.89
C SER A 163 7.82 1.19 3.50
N LYS A 164 7.73 1.47 4.80
CA LYS A 164 6.47 1.67 5.51
C LYS A 164 5.79 3.00 5.12
N GLN A 165 6.55 4.07 4.92
CA GLN A 165 6.01 5.34 4.42
C GLN A 165 5.49 5.20 2.99
N GLU A 166 6.24 4.54 2.12
CA GLU A 166 5.82 4.26 0.74
C GLU A 166 4.48 3.51 0.70
N LEU A 167 4.32 2.47 1.54
CA LEU A 167 3.08 1.72 1.66
C LEU A 167 1.90 2.59 2.12
N LEU A 168 2.14 3.49 3.10
CA LEU A 168 1.13 4.44 3.59
C LEU A 168 0.71 5.45 2.51
N GLU A 169 1.68 6.06 1.84
CA GLU A 169 1.44 7.04 0.78
C GLU A 169 0.65 6.42 -0.36
N ARG A 170 0.94 5.18 -0.72
CA ARG A 170 0.21 4.43 -1.74
C ARG A 170 -1.25 4.21 -1.34
N GLU A 171 -1.51 3.74 -0.13
CA GLU A 171 -2.88 3.53 0.35
C GLU A 171 -3.66 4.84 0.47
N PHE A 172 -3.00 5.90 0.96
CA PHE A 172 -3.64 7.20 1.08
C PHE A 172 -3.98 7.79 -0.28
N SER A 173 -3.03 7.75 -1.22
CA SER A 173 -3.24 8.15 -2.61
C SER A 173 -4.40 7.39 -3.25
N ASN A 174 -4.48 6.08 -3.03
CA ASN A 174 -5.58 5.25 -3.51
C ASN A 174 -6.93 5.68 -2.93
N LYS A 175 -7.01 5.92 -1.62
CA LYS A 175 -8.24 6.39 -0.95
C LYS A 175 -8.66 7.78 -1.41
N ILE A 176 -7.70 8.71 -1.56
CA ILE A 176 -7.98 10.05 -2.10
C ILE A 176 -8.54 9.94 -3.51
N ASN A 177 -7.89 9.17 -4.39
CA ASN A 177 -8.32 9.02 -5.77
C ASN A 177 -9.73 8.42 -5.87
N GLU A 178 -10.04 7.43 -5.02
CA GLU A 178 -11.37 6.83 -4.92
C GLU A 178 -12.41 7.84 -4.44
N GLN A 179 -12.10 8.61 -3.40
CA GLN A 179 -12.98 9.65 -2.87
C GLN A 179 -13.21 10.79 -3.88
N GLN A 180 -12.16 11.26 -4.55
CA GLN A 180 -12.25 12.29 -5.58
C GLN A 180 -13.15 11.85 -6.73
N ARG A 181 -12.98 10.61 -7.22
CA ARG A 181 -13.84 10.04 -8.26
C ARG A 181 -15.30 9.97 -7.82
N SER A 182 -15.55 9.49 -6.60
CA SER A 182 -16.90 9.44 -6.03
C SER A 182 -17.55 10.83 -5.96
N ARG A 183 -16.82 11.83 -5.47
CA ARG A 183 -17.30 13.22 -5.38
C ARG A 183 -17.58 13.83 -6.75
N HIS A 184 -16.68 13.68 -7.70
CA HIS A 184 -16.85 14.18 -9.07
C HIS A 184 -18.07 13.55 -9.73
N ASN A 185 -18.26 12.24 -9.56
CA ASN A 185 -19.42 11.52 -10.10
C ASN A 185 -20.74 11.99 -9.48
N LEU A 186 -20.76 12.27 -8.17
CA LEU A 186 -21.93 12.84 -7.48
C LEU A 186 -22.27 14.25 -8.01
N GLN A 187 -21.28 15.12 -8.15
CA GLN A 187 -21.47 16.47 -8.71
C GLN A 187 -22.06 16.42 -10.12
N ASN A 188 -21.49 15.58 -11.00
CA ASN A 188 -21.97 15.41 -12.36
C ASN A 188 -23.40 14.87 -12.39
N LYS A 189 -23.79 13.99 -11.46
CA LYS A 189 -25.17 13.49 -11.37
C LYS A 189 -26.16 14.63 -11.15
N TRP A 190 -25.89 15.51 -10.18
CA TRP A 190 -26.75 16.65 -9.88
C TRP A 190 -26.76 17.69 -10.99
N TRP A 191 -25.60 17.95 -11.61
CA TRP A 191 -25.51 18.83 -12.78
C TRP A 191 -26.38 18.31 -13.93
N THR A 192 -26.27 17.03 -14.29
CA THR A 192 -27.10 16.41 -15.34
C THR A 192 -28.60 16.51 -15.03
N ILE A 193 -29.00 16.23 -13.79
CA ILE A 193 -30.40 16.35 -13.36
C ILE A 193 -30.89 17.80 -13.47
N GLY A 194 -30.07 18.77 -13.04
CA GLY A 194 -30.36 20.20 -13.17
C GLY A 194 -30.54 20.63 -14.62
N VAL A 195 -29.64 20.22 -15.52
CA VAL A 195 -29.76 20.49 -16.96
C VAL A 195 -31.06 19.91 -17.53
N TYR A 196 -31.41 18.67 -17.21
CA TYR A 196 -32.66 18.06 -17.66
C TYR A 196 -33.91 18.80 -17.16
N ALA A 197 -33.91 19.26 -15.90
CA ALA A 197 -35.01 20.05 -15.35
C ALA A 197 -35.16 21.40 -16.07
N VAL A 198 -34.06 22.13 -16.28
CA VAL A 198 -34.06 23.42 -16.98
C VAL A 198 -34.51 23.26 -18.45
N CYS A 199 -34.00 22.25 -19.16
CA CYS A 199 -34.42 21.95 -20.53
C CYS A 199 -35.90 21.62 -20.61
N CYS A 200 -36.43 20.80 -19.68
CA CYS A 200 -37.85 20.47 -19.62
C CYS A 200 -38.72 21.74 -19.43
N ILE A 201 -38.36 22.60 -18.47
CA ILE A 201 -39.09 23.86 -18.21
C ILE A 201 -39.05 24.78 -19.44
N ALA A 202 -37.88 24.95 -20.06
CA ALA A 202 -37.72 25.83 -21.22
C ALA A 202 -38.54 25.36 -22.43
N ILE A 203 -38.53 24.05 -22.73
CA ILE A 203 -39.29 23.47 -23.85
C ILE A 203 -40.80 23.60 -23.61
N VAL A 204 -41.28 23.27 -22.39
CA VAL A 204 -42.70 23.41 -22.05
C VAL A 204 -43.16 24.86 -22.09
N ALA A 205 -42.36 25.79 -21.53
CA ALA A 205 -42.68 27.21 -21.57
C ALA A 205 -42.76 27.74 -23.01
N GLN A 206 -41.82 27.34 -23.87
CA GLN A 206 -41.84 27.72 -25.28
C GLN A 206 -43.11 27.18 -25.97
N MET A 207 -43.47 25.92 -25.76
CA MET A 207 -44.66 25.30 -26.35
C MET A 207 -45.96 26.01 -25.94
N ILE A 208 -46.07 26.39 -24.66
CA ILE A 208 -47.24 27.12 -24.14
C ILE A 208 -47.31 28.54 -24.71
N LEU A 209 -46.17 29.22 -24.84
CA LEU A 209 -46.11 30.60 -25.34
C LEU A 209 -46.33 30.72 -26.86
N SER A 210 -46.03 29.68 -27.63
CA SER A 210 -46.05 29.73 -29.09
C SER A 210 -47.25 29.06 -29.76
N TRP A 211 -47.87 28.05 -29.14
CA TRP A 211 -49.01 27.31 -29.71
C TRP A 211 -50.12 27.16 -28.65
N ALA A 212 -51.21 27.90 -28.82
CA ALA A 212 -52.36 27.85 -27.92
C ALA A 212 -53.17 26.53 -28.05
N SER A 213 -53.88 26.18 -26.96
CA SER A 213 -54.92 25.14 -26.74
C SER A 213 -54.62 23.68 -27.14
N SER A 214 -53.96 23.42 -28.27
CA SER A 214 -53.74 22.06 -28.80
C SER A 214 -52.37 21.45 -28.41
N SER A 215 -51.50 22.20 -27.74
CA SER A 215 -50.13 21.78 -27.41
C SER A 215 -50.00 20.97 -26.10
N TYR A 216 -51.04 20.91 -25.27
CA TYR A 216 -50.96 20.32 -23.92
C TYR A 216 -50.63 18.82 -23.90
N LEU A 217 -51.11 18.05 -24.88
CA LEU A 217 -50.82 16.61 -24.97
C LEU A 217 -49.33 16.35 -25.23
N LEU A 218 -48.76 17.13 -26.15
CA LEU A 218 -47.36 16.99 -26.54
C LEU A 218 -46.43 17.51 -25.43
N ALA A 219 -46.80 18.58 -24.75
CA ALA A 219 -46.11 19.08 -23.56
C ALA A 219 -46.12 18.04 -22.42
N SER A 220 -47.24 17.37 -22.16
CA SER A 220 -47.35 16.31 -21.15
C SER A 220 -46.43 15.13 -21.45
N PHE A 221 -46.36 14.69 -22.71
CA PHE A 221 -45.46 13.63 -23.14
C PHE A 221 -43.99 13.98 -22.90
N VAL A 222 -43.57 15.21 -23.26
CA VAL A 222 -42.20 15.70 -23.04
C VAL A 222 -41.86 15.69 -21.55
N VAL A 223 -42.76 16.16 -20.68
CA VAL A 223 -42.55 16.15 -19.22
C VAL A 223 -42.38 14.72 -18.70
N ILE A 224 -43.21 13.76 -19.15
CA ILE A 224 -43.12 12.36 -18.74
C ILE A 224 -41.76 11.76 -19.16
N VAL A 225 -41.27 12.04 -20.36
CA VAL A 225 -39.95 11.58 -20.83
C VAL A 225 -38.82 12.16 -19.96
N PHE A 226 -38.85 13.46 -19.66
CA PHE A 226 -37.82 14.06 -18.80
C PHE A 226 -37.88 13.54 -17.36
N ILE A 227 -39.08 13.32 -16.80
CA ILE A 227 -39.25 12.67 -15.50
C ILE A 227 -38.66 11.26 -15.53
N TYR A 228 -38.89 10.50 -16.60
CA TYR A 228 -38.31 9.17 -16.77
C TYR A 228 -36.78 9.21 -16.85
N LEU A 229 -36.19 10.14 -17.61
CA LEU A 229 -34.73 10.31 -17.69
C LEU A 229 -34.11 10.71 -16.35
N ILE A 230 -34.76 11.61 -15.60
CA ILE A 230 -34.34 12.00 -14.24
C ILE A 230 -34.44 10.79 -13.30
N TYR A 231 -35.53 10.04 -13.35
CA TYR A 231 -35.72 8.83 -12.56
C TYR A 231 -34.65 7.78 -12.85
N GLN A 232 -34.36 7.53 -14.13
CA GLN A 232 -33.29 6.64 -14.55
C GLN A 232 -31.94 7.14 -14.03
N ARG A 233 -31.64 8.44 -14.11
CA ARG A 233 -30.39 9.01 -13.60
C ARG A 233 -30.26 8.97 -12.08
N LEU A 234 -31.37 9.03 -11.35
CA LEU A 234 -31.40 8.86 -9.88
C LEU A 234 -31.17 7.41 -9.45
N ARG A 235 -31.71 6.45 -10.21
CA ARG A 235 -31.59 5.01 -9.98
C ARG A 235 -30.26 4.41 -10.46
N THR A 236 -29.65 4.98 -11.48
CA THR A 236 -28.40 4.46 -12.05
C THR A 236 -27.21 5.02 -11.27
N GLU A 237 -26.48 4.17 -10.57
CA GLU A 237 -25.20 4.55 -9.99
C GLU A 237 -24.20 4.84 -11.13
N PRO A 238 -23.40 5.92 -11.05
CA PRO A 238 -22.37 6.18 -12.03
C PRO A 238 -21.37 5.03 -11.98
N ILE A 239 -21.22 4.34 -13.11
CA ILE A 239 -20.26 3.27 -13.26
C ILE A 239 -18.85 3.86 -13.13
N VAL A 240 -18.17 3.58 -12.02
CA VAL A 240 -16.82 4.08 -11.75
C VAL A 240 -15.79 3.19 -12.45
N TYR A 241 -15.63 3.33 -13.77
CA TYR A 241 -14.50 2.73 -14.49
C TYR A 241 -13.50 3.80 -14.89
N GLY A 242 -12.56 4.07 -13.98
CA GLY A 242 -11.30 4.74 -14.28
C GLY A 242 -10.14 3.77 -14.06
N PRO A 243 -8.96 4.02 -14.65
CA PRO A 243 -7.77 3.20 -14.39
C PRO A 243 -7.54 3.12 -12.88
N ARG A 244 -7.56 1.92 -12.32
CA ARG A 244 -7.28 1.64 -10.91
C ARG A 244 -6.29 0.51 -10.83
N GLU A 245 -5.42 0.53 -9.84
CA GLU A 245 -4.51 -0.60 -9.61
C GLU A 245 -5.25 -1.73 -8.91
N CYS A 246 -5.06 -2.95 -9.38
CA CYS A 246 -5.58 -4.12 -8.67
C CYS A 246 -4.83 -4.32 -7.35
N ARG A 247 -5.55 -4.40 -6.22
CA ARG A 247 -4.96 -4.67 -4.88
C ARG A 247 -4.21 -6.01 -4.77
N ARG A 248 -4.44 -6.93 -5.70
CA ARG A 248 -3.86 -8.29 -5.67
C ARG A 248 -2.73 -8.48 -6.67
N CYS A 249 -2.69 -7.76 -7.79
CA CYS A 249 -1.62 -7.92 -8.80
C CYS A 249 -1.00 -6.61 -9.30
N PHE A 250 -1.42 -5.46 -8.76
CA PHE A 250 -0.84 -4.13 -9.00
C PHE A 250 -0.77 -3.67 -10.46
N ARG A 251 -1.50 -4.37 -11.34
CA ARG A 251 -1.71 -3.94 -12.72
C ARG A 251 -2.86 -2.96 -12.77
N ILE A 252 -2.76 -1.99 -13.68
CA ILE A 252 -3.85 -1.09 -14.01
C ILE A 252 -4.98 -1.92 -14.63
N ILE A 253 -6.16 -1.83 -14.03
CA ILE A 253 -7.39 -2.46 -14.49
C ILE A 253 -8.47 -1.40 -14.68
N TYR A 254 -9.32 -1.64 -15.66
CA TYR A 254 -10.47 -0.79 -15.99
C TYR A 254 -11.80 -1.46 -15.60
N THR A 255 -11.75 -2.72 -15.20
CA THR A 255 -12.90 -3.55 -14.85
C THR A 255 -13.11 -3.60 -13.33
N PRO A 256 -14.34 -3.93 -12.87
CA PRO A 256 -14.61 -4.07 -11.44
C PRO A 256 -13.82 -5.23 -10.83
N ASP A 257 -13.80 -6.36 -11.54
CA ASP A 257 -12.98 -7.52 -11.21
C ASP A 257 -11.66 -7.51 -11.99
N CYS A 258 -10.58 -7.99 -11.36
CA CYS A 258 -9.28 -8.05 -12.01
C CYS A 258 -9.19 -9.26 -12.95
N PRO A 259 -9.05 -9.06 -14.27
CA PRO A 259 -8.98 -10.16 -15.23
C PRO A 259 -7.71 -11.00 -15.02
N TYR A 260 -6.62 -10.38 -14.56
CA TYR A 260 -5.34 -11.05 -14.32
C TYR A 260 -5.36 -11.94 -13.08
N CYS A 261 -6.18 -11.61 -12.08
CA CYS A 261 -6.28 -12.40 -10.85
C CYS A 261 -7.27 -13.55 -10.96
N ALA A 262 -8.33 -13.39 -11.75
CA ALA A 262 -9.30 -14.45 -12.01
C ALA A 262 -8.67 -15.61 -12.80
N ALA A 263 -7.76 -15.32 -13.74
CA ALA A 263 -7.12 -16.31 -14.60
C ALA A 263 -6.12 -17.26 -13.90
N LYS A 264 -5.70 -16.98 -12.65
CA LYS A 264 -4.75 -17.84 -11.90
C LYS A 264 -5.40 -18.97 -11.08
N HIS A 265 -6.73 -19.07 -11.09
CA HIS A 265 -7.50 -20.07 -10.33
C HIS A 265 -8.15 -21.16 -11.22
N ASN A 266 -7.77 -21.23 -12.48
CA ASN A 266 -8.15 -22.28 -13.43
C ASN A 266 -6.88 -22.85 -14.07
#